data_AF-A0AAV5DFI1-F1
#
_entry.id   AF-A0AAV5DFI1-F1
#
_cell.length_a   1.000
_cell.length_b   1.000
_cell.length_c   1.000
_cell.angle_alpha   90.00
_cell.angle_beta   90.00
_cell.angle_gamma   90.00
#
_symmetry.space_group_name_H-M   'P 1'
#
loop_
_entity.id
_entity.type
_entity.pdbx_description
1 polymer ?
#
loop_
_entity_poly.entity_id
_entity_poly.type
_entity_poly.pdbx_seq_one_letter_code
_entity_poly.pdbx_strand_id
1 'polypeptide(L)'
;MAPHAHVAVYKVCTRSRCSIMDIVAGLDAAVKDGVDVISFSISAAGAGTAFSYDLVAIAAFKAMERGIFVSAAAGNEGPAPGTVCNGAPWMLTVAAGTMDRAIRTTVTLGNGDRLDGESLYQPRSNHTALPLVVPSDSPDCSALVEEEVRGKIVLCESRSITEHVEQGQAVAAYGGAGMILMNKAAEGYTTFADAHVLPASHVSHAAGLKIAAYAKSSSHKHNPTATIASRGTVITGSTSPSPSVAFFSSRGPNKASPGILKPDIAGPGMNILAAWAPSEMHPQFADNDVALRFFMESGTSMSTPHLSGIAAIVKSVHPAWSPAMIKSAIMTSSNADGIKDEQYRRASFYAMGAGYVNPARAVDPGLVYDLRADDYVAYLCGLGLGDDGVSEATGRRVACGKLKVITEAELNYPSLVVKLLSRPITVRRTVTNVGSAGEVYRAVVDMPNKGVSVVVSPPMLRFTKVNEKQSFTVTVRWNGQPAVAGAEGNIKWVSKDHVVRSPIVIPPAKA
;
A
#
# COMPACT_ATOMS: atom_id res chain seq x y z
N MET A 1 -5.97 -15.08 -3.70
CA MET A 1 -7.29 -14.47 -4.02
C MET A 1 -8.06 -15.26 -5.08
N ALA A 2 -7.47 -15.59 -6.24
CA ALA A 2 -8.14 -16.39 -7.29
C ALA A 2 -7.52 -17.80 -7.38
N PRO A 3 -8.01 -18.80 -6.62
CA PRO A 3 -7.35 -20.11 -6.51
C PRO A 3 -7.36 -20.95 -7.79
N HIS A 4 -8.26 -20.64 -8.73
CA HIS A 4 -8.39 -21.35 -10.02
C HIS A 4 -7.82 -20.57 -11.21
N ALA A 5 -7.19 -19.42 -10.97
CA ALA A 5 -6.53 -18.67 -12.03
C ALA A 5 -5.28 -19.43 -12.52
N HIS A 6 -5.06 -19.46 -13.83
CA HIS A 6 -3.80 -19.95 -14.39
C HIS A 6 -2.67 -18.97 -14.08
N VAL A 7 -1.47 -19.50 -13.83
CA VAL A 7 -0.28 -18.70 -13.50
C VAL A 7 0.77 -18.88 -14.58
N ALA A 8 1.14 -17.79 -15.24
CA ALA A 8 2.32 -17.71 -16.10
C ALA A 8 3.42 -16.95 -15.36
N VAL A 9 4.62 -17.53 -15.27
CA VAL A 9 5.73 -16.98 -14.48
C VAL A 9 6.82 -16.46 -15.41
N TYR A 10 7.12 -15.16 -15.30
CA TYR A 10 8.19 -14.50 -16.04
C TYR A 10 9.28 -14.07 -15.07
N LYS A 11 10.38 -14.82 -15.01
CA LYS A 11 11.48 -14.55 -14.09
C LYS A 11 12.34 -13.40 -14.61
N VAL A 12 12.17 -12.22 -14.02
CA VAL A 12 12.91 -10.99 -14.37
C VAL A 12 13.89 -10.53 -13.28
N CYS A 13 13.89 -11.24 -12.16
CA CYS A 13 14.77 -10.98 -11.02
C CYS A 13 15.66 -12.19 -10.74
N THR A 14 16.86 -11.89 -10.29
CA THR A 14 17.83 -12.81 -9.70
C THR A 14 18.03 -12.43 -8.24
N ARG A 15 18.77 -13.25 -7.47
CA ARG A 15 19.04 -12.97 -6.04
C ARG A 15 19.67 -11.60 -5.80
N SER A 16 20.48 -11.10 -6.74
CA SER A 16 21.23 -9.85 -6.57
C SER A 16 20.61 -8.65 -7.26
N ARG A 17 19.69 -8.85 -8.23
CA ARG A 17 19.14 -7.75 -9.03
C ARG A 17 17.88 -8.12 -9.79
N CYS A 18 17.06 -7.11 -10.04
CA CYS A 18 16.06 -7.07 -11.11
C CYS A 18 16.53 -6.05 -12.15
N SER A 19 17.07 -6.50 -13.29
CA SER A 19 17.52 -5.58 -14.34
C SER A 19 16.31 -4.97 -15.04
N ILE A 20 16.35 -3.67 -15.33
CA ILE A 20 15.26 -3.00 -16.07
C ILE A 20 15.04 -3.63 -17.45
N MET A 21 16.09 -4.14 -18.10
CA MET A 21 15.96 -4.82 -19.40
C MET A 21 15.22 -6.15 -19.28
N ASP A 22 15.54 -6.95 -18.26
CA ASP A 22 14.86 -8.23 -18.00
C ASP A 22 13.39 -8.00 -17.64
N ILE A 23 13.12 -6.95 -16.84
CA ILE A 23 11.76 -6.54 -16.49
C ILE A 23 10.94 -6.21 -17.73
N VAL A 24 11.46 -5.36 -18.61
CA VAL A 24 10.76 -4.97 -19.84
C VAL A 24 10.56 -6.18 -20.75
N ALA A 25 11.55 -7.06 -20.88
CA ALA A 25 11.43 -8.28 -21.67
C ALA A 25 10.35 -9.24 -21.11
N GLY A 26 10.27 -9.38 -19.78
CA GLY A 26 9.22 -10.19 -19.15
C GLY A 26 7.82 -9.60 -19.31
N LEU A 27 7.68 -8.28 -19.21
CA LEU A 27 6.41 -7.59 -19.48
C LEU A 27 5.98 -7.76 -20.94
N ASP A 28 6.91 -7.59 -21.89
CA ASP A 28 6.63 -7.78 -23.32
C ASP A 28 6.23 -9.22 -23.64
N ALA A 29 6.93 -10.21 -23.06
CA ALA A 29 6.57 -11.62 -23.18
C ALA A 29 5.17 -11.90 -22.63
N ALA A 30 4.83 -11.36 -21.46
CA ALA A 30 3.50 -11.51 -20.87
C ALA A 30 2.39 -10.91 -21.75
N VAL A 31 2.65 -9.75 -22.37
CA VAL A 31 1.72 -9.13 -23.32
C VAL A 31 1.56 -10.01 -24.57
N LYS A 32 2.65 -10.55 -25.11
CA LYS A 32 2.65 -11.42 -26.29
C LYS A 32 1.88 -12.72 -26.05
N ASP A 33 2.04 -13.30 -24.86
CA ASP A 33 1.34 -14.53 -24.46
C ASP A 33 -0.14 -14.29 -24.13
N GLY A 34 -0.58 -13.02 -24.07
CA GLY A 34 -1.98 -12.66 -23.93
C GLY A 34 -2.54 -12.89 -22.53
N VAL A 35 -1.74 -12.66 -21.48
CA VAL A 35 -2.20 -12.76 -20.08
C VAL A 35 -3.32 -11.75 -19.79
N ASP A 36 -4.25 -12.07 -18.89
CA ASP A 36 -5.33 -11.15 -18.51
C ASP A 36 -4.90 -10.07 -17.51
N VAL A 37 -4.01 -10.46 -16.58
CA VAL A 37 -3.57 -9.64 -15.45
C VAL A 37 -2.06 -9.83 -15.22
N ILE A 38 -1.34 -8.73 -15.10
CA ILE A 38 0.06 -8.68 -14.69
C ILE A 38 0.14 -8.24 -13.22
N SER A 39 0.79 -9.06 -12.40
CA SER A 39 1.12 -8.75 -11.01
C SER A 39 2.58 -8.30 -10.90
N PHE A 40 2.82 -7.02 -10.66
CA PHE A 40 4.13 -6.40 -10.70
C PHE A 40 4.59 -5.91 -9.31
N SER A 41 5.12 -6.85 -8.52
CA SER A 41 5.62 -6.59 -7.17
C SER A 41 7.08 -6.11 -7.13
N ILE A 42 7.45 -5.19 -8.03
CA ILE A 42 8.83 -4.68 -8.17
C ILE A 42 8.77 -3.15 -8.21
N SER A 43 9.77 -2.49 -7.61
CA SER A 43 10.06 -1.08 -7.82
C SER A 43 11.32 -0.98 -8.68
N ALA A 44 11.19 -0.52 -9.92
CA ALA A 44 12.31 -0.46 -10.88
C ALA A 44 12.63 0.96 -11.37
N ALA A 45 11.65 1.87 -11.29
CA ALA A 45 11.84 3.29 -11.58
C ALA A 45 11.83 4.09 -10.27
N GLY A 46 12.76 5.04 -10.17
CA GLY A 46 12.80 5.97 -9.04
C GLY A 46 11.54 6.83 -8.97
N ALA A 47 11.14 7.22 -7.76
CA ALA A 47 10.00 8.11 -7.56
C ALA A 47 10.20 9.43 -8.34
N GLY A 48 9.36 9.69 -9.33
CA GLY A 48 9.37 10.92 -10.12
C GLY A 48 10.02 10.85 -11.50
N THR A 49 10.48 9.68 -11.95
CA THR A 49 10.87 9.50 -13.35
C THR A 49 9.69 9.84 -14.28
N ALA A 50 9.90 10.73 -15.25
CA ALA A 50 8.87 11.07 -16.22
C ALA A 50 8.49 9.84 -17.05
N PHE A 51 7.21 9.70 -17.42
CA PHE A 51 6.70 8.48 -18.06
C PHE A 51 7.34 8.14 -19.42
N SER A 52 7.97 9.11 -20.10
CA SER A 52 8.75 8.88 -21.32
C SER A 52 10.12 8.22 -21.07
N TYR A 53 10.59 8.20 -19.82
CA TYR A 53 11.86 7.55 -19.42
C TYR A 53 11.64 6.37 -18.46
N ASP A 54 10.41 6.16 -18.02
CA ASP A 54 10.04 5.03 -17.17
C ASP A 54 9.64 3.84 -18.05
N LEU A 55 10.61 2.96 -18.32
CA LEU A 55 10.38 1.79 -19.18
C LEU A 55 9.31 0.82 -18.64
N VAL A 56 9.07 0.80 -17.31
CA VAL A 56 7.96 0.03 -16.73
C VAL A 56 6.63 0.69 -17.07
N ALA A 57 6.52 2.01 -16.94
CA ALA A 57 5.32 2.74 -17.33
C ALA A 57 5.01 2.55 -18.83
N ILE A 58 6.03 2.58 -19.70
CA ILE A 58 5.89 2.36 -21.14
C ILE A 58 5.39 0.93 -21.44
N ALA A 59 6.01 -0.08 -20.84
CA ALA A 59 5.59 -1.46 -21.02
C ALA A 59 4.16 -1.69 -20.49
N ALA A 60 3.82 -1.10 -19.34
CA ALA A 60 2.47 -1.16 -18.78
C ALA A 60 1.43 -0.43 -19.64
N PHE A 61 1.82 0.63 -20.36
CA PHE A 61 0.93 1.31 -21.30
C PHE A 61 0.56 0.36 -22.45
N LYS A 62 1.54 -0.32 -23.02
CA LYS A 62 1.33 -1.32 -24.09
C LYS A 62 0.45 -2.49 -23.62
N ALA A 63 0.66 -2.95 -22.38
CA ALA A 63 -0.19 -3.97 -21.78
C ALA A 63 -1.66 -3.49 -21.67
N MET A 64 -1.87 -2.28 -21.14
CA MET A 64 -3.20 -1.69 -21.00
C MET A 64 -3.88 -1.48 -22.37
N GLU A 65 -3.14 -1.03 -23.39
CA GLU A 65 -3.66 -0.88 -24.76
C GLU A 65 -4.16 -2.22 -25.34
N ARG A 66 -3.55 -3.34 -24.94
CA ARG A 66 -3.97 -4.69 -25.28
C ARG A 66 -5.07 -5.25 -24.37
N GLY A 67 -5.61 -4.45 -23.45
CA GLY A 67 -6.67 -4.85 -22.54
C GLY A 67 -6.20 -5.64 -21.32
N ILE A 68 -4.89 -5.66 -21.05
CA ILE A 68 -4.27 -6.38 -19.93
C ILE A 68 -4.20 -5.48 -18.71
N PHE A 69 -4.68 -5.97 -17.57
CA PHE A 69 -4.66 -5.22 -16.32
C PHE A 69 -3.29 -5.30 -15.66
N VAL A 70 -2.72 -4.16 -15.23
CA VAL A 70 -1.44 -4.13 -14.51
C VAL A 70 -1.65 -3.63 -13.09
N SER A 71 -1.36 -4.49 -12.10
CA SER A 71 -1.25 -4.11 -10.70
C SER A 71 0.20 -4.00 -10.30
N ALA A 72 0.57 -2.93 -9.61
CA ALA A 72 1.95 -2.67 -9.20
C ALA A 72 2.07 -2.26 -7.74
N ALA A 73 3.18 -2.64 -7.12
CA ALA A 73 3.50 -2.23 -5.75
C ALA A 73 3.75 -0.72 -5.69
N ALA A 74 3.25 -0.05 -4.64
CA ALA A 74 3.51 1.37 -4.41
C ALA A 74 4.97 1.66 -3.96
N GLY A 75 5.68 0.65 -3.45
CA GLY A 75 7.03 0.78 -2.89
C GLY A 75 7.03 0.72 -1.36
N ASN A 76 8.22 0.49 -0.77
CA ASN A 76 8.40 0.31 0.67
C ASN A 76 9.24 1.42 1.34
N GLU A 77 9.30 2.62 0.74
CA GLU A 77 10.10 3.78 1.21
C GLU A 77 9.28 4.79 2.03
N GLY A 78 8.10 4.42 2.51
CA GLY A 78 7.27 5.24 3.40
C GLY A 78 7.89 5.43 4.80
N PRO A 79 7.29 6.27 5.66
CA PRO A 79 6.01 6.96 5.50
C PRO A 79 6.15 8.41 4.97
N ALA A 80 7.35 8.81 4.54
CA ALA A 80 7.58 10.15 4.01
C ALA A 80 6.72 10.41 2.75
N PRO A 81 6.19 11.64 2.56
CA PRO A 81 5.45 12.00 1.34
C PRO A 81 6.29 11.86 0.07
N GLY A 82 5.64 11.60 -1.06
CA GLY A 82 6.29 11.60 -2.38
C GLY A 82 7.28 10.44 -2.63
N THR A 83 7.08 9.33 -1.92
CA THR A 83 7.90 8.11 -1.99
C THR A 83 7.30 7.06 -2.94
N VAL A 84 6.04 7.21 -3.34
CA VAL A 84 5.35 6.27 -4.23
C VAL A 84 6.06 6.13 -5.59
N CYS A 85 6.27 4.88 -6.00
CA CYS A 85 6.72 4.48 -7.34
C CYS A 85 5.56 3.89 -8.16
N ASN A 86 5.83 3.48 -9.41
CA ASN A 86 4.83 2.86 -10.30
C ASN A 86 3.54 3.71 -10.44
N GLY A 87 3.69 5.03 -10.50
CA GLY A 87 2.60 6.00 -10.39
C GLY A 87 1.84 6.29 -11.69
N ALA A 88 2.05 5.51 -12.75
CA ALA A 88 1.37 5.72 -14.03
C ALA A 88 -0.16 5.55 -13.89
N PRO A 89 -0.99 6.43 -14.51
CA PRO A 89 -2.45 6.35 -14.38
C PRO A 89 -3.08 5.07 -14.96
N TRP A 90 -2.42 4.42 -15.91
CA TRP A 90 -2.88 3.16 -16.52
C TRP A 90 -2.51 1.91 -15.70
N MET A 91 -1.81 2.06 -14.56
CA MET A 91 -1.50 0.97 -13.61
C MET A 91 -2.31 1.13 -12.34
N LEU A 92 -2.73 0.03 -11.70
CA LEU A 92 -3.25 0.04 -10.33
C LEU A 92 -2.10 -0.02 -9.31
N THR A 93 -1.80 1.09 -8.65
CA THR A 93 -0.71 1.20 -7.66
C THR A 93 -1.23 0.88 -6.25
N VAL A 94 -0.63 -0.10 -5.58
CA VAL A 94 -1.20 -0.72 -4.37
C VAL A 94 -0.35 -0.44 -3.13
N ALA A 95 -0.97 0.13 -2.10
CA ALA A 95 -0.41 0.30 -0.77
C ALA A 95 -0.58 -0.93 0.11
N ALA A 96 0.30 -1.05 1.11
CA ALA A 96 0.26 -2.12 2.10
C ALA A 96 -0.47 -1.68 3.36
N GLY A 97 -1.43 -2.52 3.78
CA GLY A 97 -2.10 -2.38 5.06
C GLY A 97 -2.10 -3.66 5.88
N THR A 98 -2.43 -3.51 7.15
CA THR A 98 -2.60 -4.59 8.13
C THR A 98 -3.92 -5.33 7.94
N MET A 99 -3.98 -6.51 8.54
CA MET A 99 -5.21 -7.26 8.77
C MET A 99 -5.47 -7.38 10.28
N ASP A 100 -6.63 -7.92 10.64
CA ASP A 100 -7.04 -8.15 12.04
C ASP A 100 -6.34 -9.34 12.71
N ARG A 101 -5.61 -10.15 11.94
CA ARG A 101 -4.79 -11.25 12.45
C ARG A 101 -3.42 -10.76 12.93
N ALA A 102 -3.02 -11.17 14.13
CA ALA A 102 -1.67 -10.99 14.67
C ALA A 102 -1.05 -12.33 15.12
N ILE A 103 0.27 -12.47 15.03
CA ILE A 103 1.00 -13.60 15.62
C ILE A 103 1.58 -13.16 16.96
N ARG A 104 0.76 -13.27 18.00
CA ARG A 104 0.92 -12.53 19.25
C ARG A 104 2.03 -13.09 20.13
N THR A 105 2.83 -12.18 20.66
CA THR A 105 3.68 -12.37 21.84
C THR A 105 3.30 -11.35 22.90
N THR A 106 3.57 -11.67 24.16
CA THR A 106 3.41 -10.73 25.27
C THR A 106 4.71 -10.64 26.06
N VAL A 107 5.28 -9.44 26.11
CA VAL A 107 6.38 -9.10 27.02
C VAL A 107 5.77 -8.78 28.39
N THR A 108 6.13 -9.54 29.42
CA THR A 108 5.77 -9.19 30.81
C THR A 108 7.02 -8.76 31.56
N LEU A 109 7.02 -7.52 32.05
CA LEU A 109 8.12 -6.93 32.80
C LEU A 109 8.04 -7.34 34.28
N GLY A 110 9.15 -7.26 35.01
CA GLY A 110 9.20 -7.62 36.43
C GLY A 110 8.30 -6.76 37.34
N ASN A 111 7.88 -5.57 36.88
CA ASN A 111 6.89 -4.73 37.57
C ASN A 111 5.42 -5.15 37.29
N GLY A 112 5.20 -6.18 36.46
CA GLY A 112 3.88 -6.69 36.09
C GLY A 112 3.27 -6.09 34.83
N ASP A 113 3.90 -5.07 34.23
CA ASP A 113 3.42 -4.48 32.97
C ASP A 113 3.45 -5.52 31.85
N ARG A 114 2.39 -5.51 31.02
CA ARG A 114 2.24 -6.40 29.87
C ARG A 114 2.15 -5.59 28.59
N LEU A 115 3.02 -5.91 27.65
CA LEU A 115 3.17 -5.21 26.38
C LEU A 115 3.14 -6.23 25.27
N ASP A 116 2.18 -6.08 24.37
CA ASP A 116 2.01 -7.00 23.26
C ASP A 116 2.93 -6.65 22.09
N GLY A 117 3.40 -7.69 21.42
CA GLY A 117 4.16 -7.62 20.19
C GLY A 117 3.81 -8.79 19.26
N GLU A 118 4.66 -8.98 18.26
CA GLU A 118 4.54 -10.11 17.32
C GLU A 118 5.87 -10.84 17.10
N SER A 119 5.76 -12.14 16.80
CA SER A 119 6.89 -13.00 16.40
C SER A 119 6.35 -14.33 15.92
N LEU A 120 6.94 -14.89 14.86
CA LEU A 120 6.67 -16.27 14.43
C LEU A 120 7.41 -17.30 15.28
N TYR A 121 8.43 -16.90 16.05
CA TYR A 121 9.11 -17.79 16.99
C TYR A 121 8.20 -18.04 18.20
N GLN A 122 7.48 -19.17 18.20
CA GLN A 122 6.44 -19.50 19.18
C GLN A 122 6.72 -20.86 19.86
N PRO A 123 7.70 -20.96 20.78
CA PRO A 123 8.03 -22.20 21.48
C PRO A 123 6.87 -22.68 22.37
N ARG A 124 6.74 -24.00 22.53
CA ARG A 124 5.67 -24.63 23.34
C ARG A 124 5.76 -24.32 24.84
N SER A 125 6.95 -24.04 25.35
CA SER A 125 7.18 -23.63 26.74
C SER A 125 7.47 -22.14 26.79
N ASN A 126 6.77 -21.41 27.66
CA ASN A 126 7.09 -20.00 27.92
C ASN A 126 8.44 -19.89 28.64
N HIS A 127 9.20 -18.84 28.30
CA HIS A 127 10.47 -18.56 28.96
C HIS A 127 10.25 -18.08 30.39
N THR A 128 11.13 -18.53 31.30
CA THR A 128 11.24 -18.00 32.66
C THR A 128 11.68 -16.54 32.62
N ALA A 129 11.45 -15.81 33.71
CA ALA A 129 11.92 -14.43 33.81
C ALA A 129 13.44 -14.38 33.72
N LEU A 130 13.95 -13.53 32.83
CA LEU A 130 15.38 -13.32 32.61
C LEU A 130 15.73 -11.86 32.84
N PRO A 131 16.99 -11.54 33.18
CA PRO A 131 17.45 -10.16 33.23
C PRO A 131 17.23 -9.46 31.88
N LEU A 132 16.81 -8.20 31.92
CA LEU A 132 16.60 -7.33 30.77
C LEU A 132 17.75 -6.34 30.68
N VAL A 133 18.28 -6.10 29.48
CA VAL A 133 19.33 -5.10 29.25
C VAL A 133 18.99 -4.22 28.07
N VAL A 134 19.36 -2.94 28.17
CA VAL A 134 19.34 -1.98 27.06
C VAL A 134 20.80 -1.61 26.79
N PRO A 135 21.39 -1.98 25.65
CA PRO A 135 22.76 -1.61 25.33
C PRO A 135 22.88 -0.09 25.28
N SER A 136 23.83 0.47 26.04
CA SER A 136 23.92 1.93 26.21
C SER A 136 24.51 2.63 24.99
N ASP A 137 25.48 2.00 24.33
CA ASP A 137 26.24 2.58 23.22
C ASP A 137 25.78 2.08 21.83
N SER A 138 24.88 1.09 21.80
CA SER A 138 24.36 0.50 20.56
C SER A 138 22.88 0.10 20.71
N PRO A 139 21.96 1.09 20.72
CA PRO A 139 20.53 0.81 20.91
C PRO A 139 19.96 -0.10 19.83
N ASP A 140 20.55 -0.15 18.64
CA ASP A 140 20.17 -1.03 17.52
C ASP A 140 20.89 -2.39 17.53
N CYS A 141 21.64 -2.67 18.60
CA CYS A 141 22.40 -3.90 18.80
C CYS A 141 23.43 -4.20 17.70
N SER A 142 23.94 -3.19 17.00
CA SER A 142 24.96 -3.31 15.96
C SER A 142 26.36 -3.63 16.50
N ALA A 143 26.64 -3.17 17.72
CA ALA A 143 27.88 -3.45 18.44
C ALA A 143 27.53 -3.88 19.88
N LEU A 144 27.55 -5.19 20.12
CA LEU A 144 27.26 -5.77 21.43
C LEU A 144 28.54 -6.13 22.18
N VAL A 145 28.46 -6.12 23.51
CA VAL A 145 29.50 -6.60 24.43
C VAL A 145 28.98 -7.88 25.09
N GLU A 146 29.74 -8.97 25.01
CA GLU A 146 29.27 -10.30 25.40
C GLU A 146 28.89 -10.36 26.89
N GLU A 147 29.68 -9.77 27.77
CA GLU A 147 29.41 -9.72 29.22
C GLU A 147 28.11 -8.94 29.55
N GLU A 148 27.73 -7.99 28.70
CA GLU A 148 26.51 -7.21 28.89
C GLU A 148 25.26 -7.98 28.54
N VAL A 149 25.32 -8.88 27.55
CA VAL A 149 24.13 -9.51 26.96
C VAL A 149 23.97 -11.01 27.27
N ARG A 150 25.06 -11.71 27.61
CA ARG A 150 25.04 -13.16 27.83
C ARG A 150 23.97 -13.57 28.84
N GLY A 151 23.06 -14.45 28.44
CA GLY A 151 21.99 -15.00 29.27
C GLY A 151 20.82 -14.04 29.55
N LYS A 152 20.77 -12.88 28.87
CA LYS A 152 19.77 -11.83 29.12
C LYS A 152 18.83 -11.64 27.93
N ILE A 153 17.70 -10.99 28.17
CA ILE A 153 16.84 -10.43 27.12
C ILE A 153 17.37 -9.05 26.77
N VAL A 154 17.64 -8.81 25.49
CA VAL A 154 18.18 -7.54 25.00
C VAL A 154 17.08 -6.73 24.32
N LEU A 155 16.92 -5.47 24.71
CA LEU A 155 16.07 -4.52 23.98
C LEU A 155 16.89 -3.88 22.85
N CYS A 156 16.49 -4.12 21.61
CA CYS A 156 17.10 -3.55 20.41
C CYS A 156 16.09 -2.64 19.69
N GLU A 157 16.51 -1.50 19.17
CA GLU A 157 15.75 -0.69 18.23
C GLU A 157 15.90 -1.27 16.81
N SER A 158 14.81 -1.31 16.05
CA SER A 158 14.79 -1.72 14.64
C SER A 158 15.84 -0.97 13.83
N ARG A 159 16.53 -1.66 12.90
CA ARG A 159 17.44 -1.03 11.93
C ARG A 159 16.73 -0.66 10.64
N SER A 160 16.08 -1.64 10.02
CA SER A 160 15.37 -1.56 8.75
C SER A 160 14.37 -2.71 8.64
N ILE A 161 13.46 -2.64 7.64
CA ILE A 161 12.43 -3.66 7.42
C ILE A 161 12.97 -5.06 7.09
N THR A 162 14.25 -5.19 6.72
CA THR A 162 14.86 -6.46 6.30
C THR A 162 15.89 -7.01 7.27
N GLU A 163 16.22 -6.29 8.36
CA GLU A 163 17.34 -6.65 9.25
C GLU A 163 16.91 -7.19 10.63
N HIS A 164 15.60 -7.32 10.87
CA HIS A 164 15.08 -7.70 12.20
C HIS A 164 15.62 -9.04 12.69
N VAL A 165 15.77 -10.01 11.80
CA VAL A 165 16.24 -11.35 12.18
C VAL A 165 17.77 -11.38 12.28
N GLU A 166 18.50 -10.65 11.43
CA GLU A 166 19.93 -10.43 11.55
C GLU A 166 20.29 -9.79 12.90
N GLN A 167 19.46 -8.86 13.41
CA GLN A 167 19.60 -8.34 14.78
C GLN A 167 19.45 -9.45 15.82
N GLY A 168 18.48 -10.34 15.66
CA GLY A 168 18.30 -11.50 16.54
C GLY A 168 19.50 -12.48 16.48
N GLN A 169 20.09 -12.68 15.31
CA GLN A 169 21.30 -13.48 15.13
C GLN A 169 22.50 -12.86 15.83
N ALA A 170 22.68 -11.53 15.73
CA ALA A 170 23.72 -10.82 16.45
C ALA A 170 23.55 -11.00 17.97
N VAL A 171 22.34 -10.82 18.50
CA VAL A 171 22.06 -11.05 19.93
C VAL A 171 22.36 -12.50 20.34
N ALA A 172 21.96 -13.49 19.52
CA ALA A 172 22.24 -14.90 19.77
C ALA A 172 23.75 -15.21 19.77
N ALA A 173 24.51 -14.64 18.82
CA ALA A 173 25.94 -14.87 18.67
C ALA A 173 26.76 -14.37 19.89
N TYR A 174 26.29 -13.32 20.57
CA TYR A 174 26.86 -12.83 21.83
C TYR A 174 26.27 -13.52 23.07
N GLY A 175 25.53 -14.62 22.90
CA GLY A 175 24.97 -15.42 23.98
C GLY A 175 23.72 -14.84 24.64
N GLY A 176 23.05 -13.88 24.00
CA GLY A 176 21.76 -13.36 24.45
C GLY A 176 20.68 -14.45 24.45
N ALA A 177 19.83 -14.44 25.47
CA ALA A 177 18.79 -15.45 25.67
C ALA A 177 17.43 -15.07 25.07
N GLY A 178 17.25 -13.81 24.68
CA GLY A 178 16.04 -13.32 24.01
C GLY A 178 16.22 -11.90 23.48
N MET A 179 15.31 -11.46 22.62
CA MET A 179 15.33 -10.11 22.05
C MET A 179 13.94 -9.47 22.11
N ILE A 180 13.87 -8.23 22.59
CA ILE A 180 12.71 -7.38 22.34
C ILE A 180 13.14 -6.41 21.27
N LEU A 181 12.51 -6.47 20.11
CA LEU A 181 12.76 -5.52 19.02
C LEU A 181 11.73 -4.40 19.12
N MET A 182 12.17 -3.16 19.29
CA MET A 182 11.28 -2.01 19.34
C MET A 182 11.36 -1.18 18.07
N ASN A 183 10.21 -0.69 17.65
CA ASN A 183 10.10 0.22 16.52
C ASN A 183 10.82 1.55 16.74
N LYS A 184 11.37 2.12 15.66
CA LYS A 184 11.68 3.55 15.56
C LYS A 184 10.39 4.38 15.62
N ALA A 185 10.52 5.66 15.93
CA ALA A 185 9.36 6.57 16.00
C ALA A 185 8.51 6.59 14.72
N ALA A 186 9.15 6.51 13.54
CA ALA A 186 8.47 6.51 12.25
C ALA A 186 7.66 5.22 11.99
N GLU A 187 8.06 4.09 12.57
CA GLU A 187 7.45 2.76 12.36
C GLU A 187 6.16 2.59 13.17
N GLY A 188 6.03 3.37 14.26
CA GLY A 188 4.81 3.50 15.04
C GLY A 188 4.34 2.17 15.61
N TYR A 189 3.12 1.76 15.23
CA TYR A 189 2.46 0.53 15.70
C TYR A 189 2.55 -0.64 14.70
N THR A 190 3.32 -0.50 13.62
CA THR A 190 3.49 -1.57 12.63
C THR A 190 4.49 -2.61 13.14
N THR A 191 4.04 -3.81 13.48
CA THR A 191 4.89 -4.89 14.01
C THR A 191 5.02 -6.05 13.02
N PHE A 192 6.19 -6.69 13.00
CA PHE A 192 6.48 -7.81 12.11
C PHE A 192 6.42 -9.11 12.91
N ALA A 193 5.81 -10.12 12.31
CA ALA A 193 5.80 -11.46 12.85
C ALA A 193 6.98 -12.26 12.28
N ASP A 194 8.21 -11.79 12.51
CA ASP A 194 9.39 -12.44 11.97
C ASP A 194 9.70 -13.74 12.71
N ALA A 195 10.23 -14.71 11.96
CA ALA A 195 10.69 -15.96 12.55
C ALA A 195 12.12 -15.75 13.07
N HIS A 196 12.25 -15.27 14.31
CA HIS A 196 13.58 -15.05 14.89
C HIS A 196 14.30 -16.36 15.22
N VAL A 197 15.63 -16.31 15.34
CA VAL A 197 16.49 -17.45 15.72
C VAL A 197 16.51 -17.73 17.24
N LEU A 198 15.91 -16.83 18.02
CA LEU A 198 15.81 -16.89 19.48
C LEU A 198 14.43 -16.35 19.92
N PRO A 199 14.05 -16.49 21.20
CA PRO A 199 12.80 -15.93 21.72
C PRO A 199 12.76 -14.41 21.51
N ALA A 200 11.83 -13.96 20.68
CA ALA A 200 11.74 -12.56 20.31
C ALA A 200 10.32 -12.01 20.32
N SER A 201 10.20 -10.70 20.50
CA SER A 201 8.95 -9.96 20.39
C SER A 201 9.19 -8.60 19.74
N HIS A 202 8.59 -8.37 18.58
CA HIS A 202 8.57 -7.06 17.92
C HIS A 202 7.44 -6.20 18.49
N VAL A 203 7.77 -5.10 19.14
CA VAL A 203 6.83 -4.21 19.81
C VAL A 203 6.78 -2.83 19.17
N SER A 204 5.62 -2.16 19.30
CA SER A 204 5.46 -0.77 18.87
C SER A 204 6.44 0.19 19.55
N HIS A 205 6.65 1.37 18.96
CA HIS A 205 7.58 2.36 19.49
C HIS A 205 7.17 2.78 20.92
N ALA A 206 5.86 3.00 21.13
CA ALA A 206 5.31 3.36 22.43
C ALA A 206 5.53 2.27 23.49
N ALA A 207 5.42 1.00 23.11
CA ALA A 207 5.72 -0.11 24.01
C ALA A 207 7.22 -0.20 24.30
N GLY A 208 8.07 -0.06 23.29
CA GLY A 208 9.53 -0.04 23.44
C GLY A 208 10.02 1.06 24.39
N LEU A 209 9.49 2.28 24.28
CA LEU A 209 9.81 3.37 25.21
C LEU A 209 9.44 3.05 26.66
N LYS A 210 8.32 2.35 26.90
CA LYS A 210 7.93 1.90 28.25
C LYS A 210 8.92 0.87 28.80
N ILE A 211 9.36 -0.08 27.95
CA ILE A 211 10.34 -1.12 28.32
C ILE A 211 11.68 -0.47 28.64
N ALA A 212 12.14 0.46 27.80
CA ALA A 212 13.39 1.19 27.99
C ALA A 212 13.36 2.03 29.29
N ALA A 213 12.24 2.71 29.56
CA ALA A 213 12.07 3.49 30.79
C ALA A 213 12.07 2.59 32.03
N TYR A 214 11.40 1.44 31.98
CA TYR A 214 11.43 0.43 33.05
C TYR A 214 12.85 -0.05 33.33
N ALA A 215 13.59 -0.44 32.30
CA ALA A 215 14.96 -0.95 32.44
C ALA A 215 15.93 0.08 33.04
N LYS A 216 15.69 1.38 32.80
CA LYS A 216 16.52 2.49 33.30
C LYS A 216 16.05 3.06 34.66
N SER A 217 14.88 2.65 35.16
CA SER A 217 14.27 3.19 36.38
C SER A 217 15.11 2.89 37.63
N SER A 218 15.24 3.87 38.54
CA SER A 218 16.03 3.74 39.78
C SER A 218 15.54 2.63 40.71
N SER A 219 14.25 2.30 40.69
CA SER A 219 13.66 1.22 41.51
C SER A 219 13.97 -0.19 41.02
N HIS A 220 14.40 -0.32 39.76
CA HIS A 220 14.68 -1.62 39.12
C HIS A 220 16.09 -1.67 38.53
N LYS A 221 16.88 -0.60 38.70
CA LYS A 221 18.19 -0.38 38.10
C LYS A 221 19.22 -1.49 38.36
N HIS A 222 18.99 -2.30 39.40
CA HIS A 222 19.91 -3.36 39.81
C HIS A 222 19.56 -4.74 39.24
N ASN A 223 18.32 -4.99 38.81
CA ASN A 223 17.95 -6.29 38.23
C ASN A 223 16.59 -6.23 37.49
N PRO A 224 16.45 -5.42 36.41
CA PRO A 224 15.22 -5.42 35.64
C PRO A 224 15.05 -6.79 34.97
N THR A 225 13.83 -7.31 34.94
CA THR A 225 13.55 -8.63 34.34
C THR A 225 12.39 -8.54 33.36
N ALA A 226 12.36 -9.49 32.42
CA ALA A 226 11.26 -9.65 31.49
C ALA A 226 11.03 -11.12 31.16
N THR A 227 9.85 -11.42 30.63
CA THR A 227 9.50 -12.69 29.99
C THR A 227 8.90 -12.40 28.62
N ILE A 228 9.12 -13.31 27.66
CA ILE A 228 8.47 -13.29 26.35
C ILE A 228 7.60 -14.54 26.27
N ALA A 229 6.29 -14.34 26.27
CA ALA A 229 5.31 -15.41 26.22
C ALA A 229 4.68 -15.53 24.82
N SER A 230 4.60 -16.76 24.32
CA SER A 230 3.94 -17.11 23.08
C SER A 230 2.42 -17.13 23.27
N ARG A 231 1.67 -16.48 22.38
CA ARG A 231 0.19 -16.44 22.42
C ARG A 231 -0.44 -16.99 21.15
N GLY A 232 0.36 -17.39 20.16
CA GLY A 232 -0.12 -17.93 18.89
C GLY A 232 -0.86 -16.89 18.05
N THR A 233 -1.67 -17.37 17.11
CA THR A 233 -2.46 -16.51 16.23
C THR A 233 -3.71 -16.00 16.95
N VAL A 234 -3.93 -14.69 16.91
CA VAL A 234 -5.11 -14.04 17.48
C VAL A 234 -5.77 -13.13 16.46
N ILE A 235 -7.09 -12.94 16.60
CA ILE A 235 -7.82 -11.86 15.91
C ILE A 235 -7.94 -10.71 16.90
N THR A 236 -7.36 -9.56 16.56
CA THR A 236 -7.21 -8.43 17.49
C THR A 236 -8.54 -7.75 17.79
N GLY A 237 -9.52 -7.84 16.89
CA GLY A 237 -10.80 -7.14 17.03
C GLY A 237 -10.58 -5.65 17.31
N SER A 238 -11.25 -5.10 18.32
CA SER A 238 -11.14 -3.68 18.72
C SER A 238 -9.84 -3.32 19.44
N THR A 239 -8.97 -4.29 19.79
CA THR A 239 -7.72 -4.02 20.53
C THR A 239 -6.63 -3.41 19.67
N SER A 240 -6.75 -3.49 18.34
CA SER A 240 -5.85 -2.86 17.37
C SER A 240 -6.64 -2.39 16.15
N PRO A 241 -6.48 -1.14 15.70
CA PRO A 241 -7.11 -0.65 14.48
C PRO A 241 -6.71 -1.50 13.26
N SER A 242 -7.71 -2.12 12.64
CA SER A 242 -7.55 -2.88 11.40
C SER A 242 -8.65 -2.50 10.39
N PRO A 243 -8.30 -2.21 9.13
CA PRO A 243 -6.94 -2.12 8.62
C PRO A 243 -6.25 -0.79 8.98
N SER A 244 -4.93 -0.82 9.07
CA SER A 244 -4.06 0.36 9.15
C SER A 244 -3.02 0.32 8.02
N VAL A 245 -2.64 1.46 7.46
CA VAL A 245 -1.57 1.53 6.45
C VAL A 245 -0.22 1.27 7.13
N ALA A 246 0.58 0.36 6.57
CA ALA A 246 1.89 0.02 7.10
C ALA A 246 2.87 1.21 6.96
N PHE A 247 3.79 1.35 7.92
CA PHE A 247 4.73 2.48 7.94
C PHE A 247 5.55 2.58 6.65
N PHE A 248 6.09 1.45 6.17
CA PHE A 248 6.93 1.40 4.98
C PHE A 248 6.13 1.64 3.69
N SER A 249 4.80 1.51 3.70
CA SER A 249 4.01 1.68 2.47
C SER A 249 4.24 3.08 1.93
N SER A 250 4.78 3.17 0.71
CA SER A 250 5.13 4.46 0.11
C SER A 250 3.91 5.35 -0.08
N ARG A 251 4.11 6.66 0.03
CA ARG A 251 3.07 7.68 0.08
C ARG A 251 3.11 8.56 -1.15
N GLY A 252 1.94 9.02 -1.58
CA GLY A 252 1.84 10.08 -2.57
C GLY A 252 2.30 11.45 -2.04
N PRO A 253 2.24 12.49 -2.88
CA PRO A 253 1.82 12.45 -4.28
C PRO A 253 2.82 11.74 -5.22
N ASN A 254 2.36 11.26 -6.39
CA ASN A 254 3.30 10.83 -7.43
C ASN A 254 4.00 12.06 -8.02
N LYS A 255 5.33 12.09 -7.98
CA LYS A 255 6.13 13.22 -8.48
C LYS A 255 6.02 13.43 -10.00
N ALA A 256 5.85 12.35 -10.77
CA ALA A 256 5.74 12.45 -12.24
C ALA A 256 4.37 12.97 -12.71
N SER A 257 3.32 12.76 -11.91
CA SER A 257 1.98 13.28 -12.15
C SER A 257 1.28 13.58 -10.81
N PRO A 258 1.57 14.74 -10.20
CA PRO A 258 1.05 15.08 -8.88
C PRO A 258 -0.46 15.39 -8.87
N GLY A 259 -1.07 15.60 -10.04
CA GLY A 259 -2.52 15.79 -10.19
C GLY A 259 -3.33 14.49 -10.24
N ILE A 260 -2.68 13.33 -10.23
CA ILE A 260 -3.33 12.02 -10.11
C ILE A 260 -3.02 11.42 -8.74
N LEU A 261 -4.05 11.07 -7.97
CA LEU A 261 -3.89 10.51 -6.64
C LEU A 261 -3.16 9.17 -6.70
N LYS A 262 -2.10 9.04 -5.91
CA LYS A 262 -1.37 7.78 -5.68
C LYS A 262 -1.06 7.61 -4.19
N PRO A 263 -1.01 6.37 -3.66
CA PRO A 263 -1.39 5.11 -4.31
C PRO A 263 -2.88 5.10 -4.69
N ASP A 264 -3.31 4.16 -5.53
CA ASP A 264 -4.72 4.09 -5.95
C ASP A 264 -5.61 3.50 -4.86
N ILE A 265 -5.08 2.53 -4.10
CA ILE A 265 -5.85 1.73 -3.14
C ILE A 265 -4.88 1.00 -2.18
N ALA A 266 -5.37 0.62 -1.00
CA ALA A 266 -4.66 -0.23 -0.04
C ALA A 266 -5.25 -1.66 0.02
N GLY A 267 -4.40 -2.63 0.36
CA GLY A 267 -4.82 -4.00 0.62
C GLY A 267 -3.85 -4.76 1.52
N PRO A 268 -4.14 -6.04 1.86
CA PRO A 268 -3.36 -6.80 2.81
C PRO A 268 -1.91 -6.97 2.35
N GLY A 269 -0.97 -6.43 3.12
CA GLY A 269 0.47 -6.47 2.81
C GLY A 269 1.39 -6.63 4.01
N MET A 270 0.83 -6.74 5.22
CA MET A 270 1.60 -7.01 6.44
C MET A 270 1.43 -8.45 6.88
N ASN A 271 2.55 -9.09 7.22
CA ASN A 271 2.59 -10.42 7.82
C ASN A 271 1.80 -11.43 6.98
N ILE A 272 1.99 -11.46 5.65
CA ILE A 272 1.26 -12.34 4.73
C ILE A 272 1.92 -13.71 4.66
N LEU A 273 1.18 -14.77 4.98
CA LEU A 273 1.64 -16.16 4.81
C LEU A 273 1.42 -16.61 3.37
N ALA A 274 2.48 -17.00 2.66
CA ALA A 274 2.43 -17.50 1.30
C ALA A 274 3.38 -18.69 1.09
N ALA A 275 3.26 -19.37 -0.06
CA ALA A 275 4.15 -20.48 -0.40
C ALA A 275 5.60 -20.01 -0.52
N TRP A 276 6.53 -20.84 -0.07
CA TRP A 276 7.96 -20.56 -0.09
C TRP A 276 8.74 -21.76 -0.65
N ALA A 277 9.81 -21.49 -1.39
CA ALA A 277 10.62 -22.53 -2.01
C ALA A 277 11.50 -23.22 -0.94
N PRO A 278 11.37 -24.54 -0.71
CA PRO A 278 12.16 -25.24 0.31
C PRO A 278 13.67 -25.23 0.04
N SER A 279 14.07 -25.13 -1.23
CA SER A 279 15.47 -25.04 -1.67
C SER A 279 16.10 -23.67 -1.44
N GLU A 280 15.28 -22.65 -1.18
CA GLU A 280 15.73 -21.37 -0.65
C GLU A 280 15.54 -21.44 0.86
N MET A 281 16.42 -22.20 1.53
CA MET A 281 16.62 -22.04 2.97
C MET A 281 16.73 -20.55 3.21
N HIS A 282 15.83 -19.99 4.02
CA HIS A 282 15.99 -18.60 4.42
C HIS A 282 17.41 -18.51 5.00
N PRO A 283 18.25 -17.56 4.57
CA PRO A 283 19.62 -17.44 5.09
C PRO A 283 19.65 -17.45 6.62
N GLN A 284 18.53 -17.04 7.22
CA GLN A 284 18.33 -16.95 8.66
C GLN A 284 17.98 -18.27 9.38
N PHE A 285 17.65 -19.37 8.67
CA PHE A 285 17.44 -20.72 9.23
C PHE A 285 18.32 -21.80 8.60
N ALA A 286 19.37 -21.41 7.86
CA ALA A 286 20.26 -22.34 7.19
C ALA A 286 20.86 -23.40 8.13
N ASP A 287 21.01 -23.07 9.43
CA ASP A 287 21.61 -23.94 10.44
C ASP A 287 20.65 -24.97 11.07
N ASN A 288 19.33 -24.88 10.85
CA ASN A 288 18.33 -25.70 11.56
C ASN A 288 17.60 -26.76 10.69
N ASP A 289 17.99 -26.97 9.43
CA ASP A 289 17.37 -27.94 8.51
C ASP A 289 15.84 -27.79 8.34
N VAL A 290 15.29 -26.59 8.63
CA VAL A 290 13.86 -26.33 8.54
C VAL A 290 13.48 -25.95 7.11
N ALA A 291 13.07 -26.95 6.33
CA ALA A 291 12.47 -26.73 5.01
C ALA A 291 11.04 -26.14 5.15
N LEU A 292 10.93 -24.81 5.13
CA LEU A 292 9.65 -24.11 5.18
C LEU A 292 8.97 -24.10 3.80
N ARG A 293 7.79 -24.73 3.70
CA ARG A 293 6.94 -24.67 2.51
C ARG A 293 6.10 -23.40 2.43
N PHE A 294 6.01 -22.67 3.54
CA PHE A 294 5.31 -21.41 3.66
C PHE A 294 6.13 -20.45 4.50
N PHE A 295 6.11 -19.17 4.15
CA PHE A 295 6.82 -18.12 4.86
C PHE A 295 5.94 -16.89 4.98
N MET A 296 6.21 -16.07 6.00
CA MET A 296 5.47 -14.85 6.26
C MET A 296 6.31 -13.65 5.84
N GLU A 297 5.73 -12.79 5.02
CA GLU A 297 6.41 -11.64 4.45
C GLU A 297 5.56 -10.38 4.52
N SER A 298 6.24 -9.24 4.48
CA SER A 298 5.60 -7.93 4.54
C SER A 298 6.10 -7.03 3.41
N GLY A 299 5.18 -6.30 2.80
CA GLY A 299 5.51 -5.39 1.71
C GLY A 299 4.31 -5.01 0.86
N THR A 300 4.42 -3.91 0.13
CA THR A 300 3.51 -3.62 -0.98
C THR A 300 3.53 -4.73 -2.04
N SER A 301 4.66 -5.43 -2.16
CA SER A 301 4.84 -6.67 -2.93
C SER A 301 3.85 -7.78 -2.59
N MET A 302 3.31 -7.82 -1.37
CA MET A 302 2.32 -8.81 -0.94
C MET A 302 0.88 -8.31 -1.15
N SER A 303 0.64 -7.00 -1.10
CA SER A 303 -0.66 -6.41 -1.45
C SER A 303 -0.96 -6.49 -2.94
N THR A 304 0.04 -6.29 -3.80
CA THR A 304 -0.10 -6.34 -5.26
C THR A 304 -0.72 -7.65 -5.77
N PRO A 305 -0.26 -8.87 -5.38
CA PRO A 305 -0.87 -10.12 -5.83
C PRO A 305 -2.26 -10.35 -5.25
N HIS A 306 -2.60 -9.79 -4.07
CA HIS A 306 -3.98 -9.79 -3.59
C HIS A 306 -4.89 -9.06 -4.59
N LEU A 307 -4.52 -7.83 -4.98
CA LEU A 307 -5.34 -7.03 -5.87
C LEU A 307 -5.28 -7.49 -7.33
N SER A 308 -4.18 -8.14 -7.74
CA SER A 308 -4.09 -8.82 -9.03
C SER A 308 -5.09 -9.97 -9.11
N GLY A 309 -5.19 -10.79 -8.05
CA GLY A 309 -6.17 -11.87 -8.01
C GLY A 309 -7.62 -11.36 -7.92
N ILE A 310 -7.86 -10.23 -7.25
CA ILE A 310 -9.19 -9.59 -7.26
C ILE A 310 -9.52 -9.08 -8.67
N ALA A 311 -8.57 -8.44 -9.36
CA ALA A 311 -8.74 -8.01 -10.75
C ALA A 311 -9.03 -9.19 -11.68
N ALA A 312 -8.38 -10.34 -11.48
CA ALA A 312 -8.66 -11.56 -12.23
C ALA A 312 -10.09 -12.08 -11.99
N ILE A 313 -10.58 -12.03 -10.74
CA ILE A 313 -11.98 -12.39 -10.43
C ILE A 313 -12.94 -11.42 -11.14
N VAL A 314 -12.72 -10.11 -11.03
CA VAL A 314 -13.57 -9.11 -11.70
C VAL A 314 -13.56 -9.32 -13.22
N LYS A 315 -12.38 -9.58 -13.83
CA LYS A 315 -12.25 -9.89 -15.26
C LYS A 315 -12.98 -11.17 -15.65
N SER A 316 -12.96 -12.20 -14.81
CA SER A 316 -13.67 -13.46 -15.08
C SER A 316 -15.19 -13.29 -15.08
N VAL A 317 -15.73 -12.42 -14.23
CA VAL A 317 -17.15 -12.08 -14.19
C VAL A 317 -17.52 -11.11 -15.32
N HIS A 318 -16.60 -10.22 -15.68
CA HIS A 318 -16.79 -9.18 -16.70
C HIS A 318 -15.71 -9.23 -17.80
N PRO A 319 -15.74 -10.23 -18.70
CA PRO A 319 -14.65 -10.45 -19.67
C PRO A 319 -14.41 -9.27 -20.61
N ALA A 320 -15.45 -8.50 -20.92
CA ALA A 320 -15.38 -7.35 -21.84
C ALA A 320 -14.88 -6.06 -21.19
N TRP A 321 -14.69 -6.02 -19.87
CA TRP A 321 -14.26 -4.79 -19.20
C TRP A 321 -12.81 -4.43 -19.55
N SER A 322 -12.61 -3.13 -19.77
CA SER A 322 -11.27 -2.55 -19.94
C SER A 322 -10.49 -2.61 -18.61
N PRO A 323 -9.15 -2.54 -18.65
CA PRO A 323 -8.34 -2.38 -17.45
C PRO A 323 -8.79 -1.20 -16.58
N ALA A 324 -9.20 -0.10 -17.20
CA ALA A 324 -9.69 1.09 -16.51
C ALA A 324 -11.02 0.85 -15.79
N MET A 325 -11.97 0.12 -16.40
CA MET A 325 -13.22 -0.26 -15.74
C MET A 325 -12.97 -1.14 -14.51
N ILE A 326 -12.08 -2.12 -14.61
CA ILE A 326 -11.71 -3.00 -13.48
C ILE A 326 -11.05 -2.18 -12.37
N LYS A 327 -10.11 -1.30 -12.73
CA LYS A 327 -9.46 -0.38 -11.79
C LYS A 327 -10.49 0.52 -11.10
N SER A 328 -11.40 1.10 -11.86
CA SER A 328 -12.48 1.92 -11.33
C SER A 328 -13.33 1.13 -10.34
N ALA A 329 -13.77 -0.07 -10.71
CA ALA A 329 -14.60 -0.90 -9.84
C ALA A 329 -13.91 -1.19 -8.50
N ILE A 330 -12.63 -1.55 -8.53
CA ILE A 330 -11.81 -1.79 -7.34
C ILE A 330 -11.70 -0.53 -6.47
N MET A 331 -11.43 0.63 -7.08
CA MET A 331 -11.26 1.88 -6.34
C MET A 331 -12.58 2.39 -5.74
N THR A 332 -13.64 2.48 -6.54
CA THR A 332 -14.88 3.17 -6.15
C THR A 332 -15.74 2.38 -5.16
N SER A 333 -15.53 1.07 -5.09
CA SER A 333 -16.25 0.14 -4.20
C SER A 333 -15.50 -0.19 -2.90
N SER A 334 -14.27 0.28 -2.74
CA SER A 334 -13.42 0.07 -1.55
C SER A 334 -14.08 0.60 -0.27
N ASN A 335 -13.57 0.23 0.91
CA ASN A 335 -13.98 0.81 2.20
C ASN A 335 -13.00 1.92 2.59
N ALA A 336 -13.46 3.12 2.95
CA ALA A 336 -12.55 4.22 3.37
C ALA A 336 -12.71 4.62 4.85
N ASP A 337 -13.74 4.12 5.52
CA ASP A 337 -14.06 4.53 6.88
C ASP A 337 -13.21 3.76 7.90
N GLY A 338 -12.75 4.45 8.94
CA GLY A 338 -12.04 3.83 10.06
C GLY A 338 -10.57 3.45 9.81
N ILE A 339 -10.06 3.60 8.59
CA ILE A 339 -8.67 3.25 8.25
C ILE A 339 -7.69 4.19 8.94
N LYS A 340 -6.68 3.62 9.58
CA LYS A 340 -5.64 4.38 10.27
C LYS A 340 -4.30 4.35 9.54
N ASP A 341 -3.43 5.31 9.87
CA ASP A 341 -2.02 5.26 9.52
C ASP A 341 -1.23 4.46 10.57
N GLU A 342 0.07 4.34 10.36
CA GLU A 342 1.00 3.60 11.22
C GLU A 342 1.14 4.20 12.63
N GLN A 343 0.67 5.44 12.86
CA GLN A 343 0.57 6.07 14.18
C GLN A 343 -0.87 6.07 14.75
N TYR A 344 -1.78 5.28 14.17
CA TYR A 344 -3.19 5.21 14.54
C TYR A 344 -3.99 6.52 14.39
N ARG A 345 -3.47 7.47 13.61
CA ARG A 345 -4.22 8.64 13.15
C ARG A 345 -5.05 8.24 11.93
N ARG A 346 -5.96 9.10 11.49
CA ARG A 346 -6.70 8.83 10.24
C ARG A 346 -5.74 8.76 9.06
N ALA A 347 -5.77 7.68 8.29
CA ALA A 347 -4.98 7.59 7.07
C ALA A 347 -5.40 8.65 6.06
N SER A 348 -4.42 9.35 5.49
CA SER A 348 -4.66 10.26 4.37
C SER A 348 -4.90 9.48 3.07
N PHE A 349 -5.50 10.11 2.08
CA PHE A 349 -5.64 9.51 0.76
C PHE A 349 -4.30 9.37 0.04
N TYR A 350 -3.28 10.17 0.37
CA TYR A 350 -1.90 9.91 -0.07
C TYR A 350 -1.26 8.68 0.59
N ALA A 351 -1.87 8.11 1.62
CA ALA A 351 -1.45 6.85 2.23
C ALA A 351 -2.24 5.65 1.70
N MET A 352 -3.57 5.75 1.64
CA MET A 352 -4.46 4.61 1.33
C MET A 352 -5.11 4.64 -0.05
N GLY A 353 -4.95 5.72 -0.81
CA GLY A 353 -5.68 5.92 -2.06
C GLY A 353 -7.18 6.01 -1.84
N ALA A 354 -7.97 5.24 -2.59
CA ALA A 354 -9.42 5.21 -2.46
C ALA A 354 -9.93 4.58 -1.15
N GLY A 355 -9.09 3.79 -0.46
CA GLY A 355 -9.43 3.05 0.75
C GLY A 355 -8.85 1.64 0.74
N TYR A 356 -9.40 0.76 1.57
CA TYR A 356 -9.05 -0.65 1.64
C TYR A 356 -9.96 -1.48 0.74
N VAL A 357 -9.36 -2.41 -0.02
CA VAL A 357 -10.06 -3.19 -1.04
C VAL A 357 -11.26 -3.98 -0.50
N ASN A 358 -12.35 -4.00 -1.26
CA ASN A 358 -13.55 -4.79 -0.99
C ASN A 358 -13.89 -5.66 -2.22
N PRO A 359 -13.47 -6.93 -2.26
CA PRO A 359 -13.64 -7.78 -3.44
C PRO A 359 -15.11 -7.98 -3.82
N ALA A 360 -15.98 -8.19 -2.84
CA ALA A 360 -17.40 -8.47 -3.07
C ALA A 360 -18.10 -7.31 -3.78
N ARG A 361 -17.80 -6.07 -3.39
CA ARG A 361 -18.38 -4.87 -4.01
C ARG A 361 -17.68 -4.48 -5.32
N ALA A 362 -16.45 -4.92 -5.55
CA ALA A 362 -15.73 -4.63 -6.79
C ALA A 362 -16.28 -5.44 -7.99
N VAL A 363 -16.91 -6.59 -7.74
CA VAL A 363 -17.57 -7.39 -8.79
C VAL A 363 -18.86 -6.73 -9.26
N ASP A 364 -19.56 -5.99 -8.42
CA ASP A 364 -20.75 -5.22 -8.79
C ASP A 364 -20.68 -3.78 -8.25
N PRO A 365 -19.95 -2.89 -8.95
CA PRO A 365 -19.70 -1.53 -8.48
C PRO A 365 -20.83 -0.56 -8.82
N GLY A 366 -21.84 -0.96 -9.60
CA GLY A 366 -22.88 -0.08 -10.14
C GLY A 366 -22.41 0.84 -11.27
N LEU A 367 -21.45 1.75 -11.01
CA LEU A 367 -20.87 2.65 -12.01
C LEU A 367 -19.34 2.52 -12.09
N VAL A 368 -18.81 2.70 -13.29
CA VAL A 368 -17.36 2.75 -13.55
C VAL A 368 -16.94 3.95 -14.38
N TYR A 369 -15.74 4.44 -14.10
CA TYR A 369 -15.03 5.44 -14.88
C TYR A 369 -14.15 4.71 -15.91
N ASP A 370 -14.57 4.74 -17.17
CA ASP A 370 -13.86 4.09 -18.27
C ASP A 370 -12.86 5.06 -18.92
N LEU A 371 -11.73 4.52 -19.37
CA LEU A 371 -10.63 5.22 -20.04
C LEU A 371 -10.06 4.32 -21.13
N ARG A 372 -9.66 4.94 -22.25
CA ARG A 372 -9.02 4.28 -23.39
C ARG A 372 -7.59 4.77 -23.58
N ALA A 373 -6.82 4.04 -24.38
CA ALA A 373 -5.44 4.42 -24.72
C ALA A 373 -5.34 5.87 -25.22
N ASP A 374 -6.24 6.29 -26.11
CA ASP A 374 -6.24 7.65 -26.66
C ASP A 374 -6.50 8.74 -25.60
N ASP A 375 -7.27 8.43 -24.53
CA ASP A 375 -7.46 9.36 -23.42
C ASP A 375 -6.14 9.57 -22.66
N TYR A 376 -5.36 8.49 -22.47
CA TYR A 376 -4.03 8.57 -21.86
C TYR A 376 -3.02 9.28 -22.76
N VAL A 377 -3.09 9.10 -24.09
CA VAL A 377 -2.25 9.86 -25.06
C VAL A 377 -2.53 11.36 -24.94
N ALA A 378 -3.80 11.76 -24.98
CA ALA A 378 -4.22 13.16 -24.82
C ALA A 378 -3.83 13.73 -23.44
N TYR A 379 -3.84 12.89 -22.40
CA TYR A 379 -3.37 13.23 -21.06
C TYR A 379 -1.84 13.40 -21.00
N LEU A 380 -1.06 12.53 -21.64
CA LEU A 380 0.40 12.65 -21.70
C LEU A 380 0.82 13.93 -22.44
N CYS A 381 0.07 14.34 -23.47
CA CYS A 381 0.22 15.65 -24.08
C CYS A 381 -0.07 16.79 -23.08
N GLY A 382 -1.08 16.64 -22.21
CA GLY A 382 -1.42 17.62 -21.17
C GLY A 382 -0.48 17.67 -19.99
N LEU A 383 0.31 16.63 -19.76
CA LEU A 383 1.45 16.67 -18.85
C LEU A 383 2.61 17.49 -19.39
N GLY A 384 2.62 17.82 -20.69
CA GLY A 384 3.67 18.61 -21.32
C GLY A 384 4.90 17.81 -21.74
N LEU A 385 4.77 16.51 -22.00
CA LEU A 385 5.88 15.67 -22.49
C LEU A 385 6.33 16.00 -23.93
N GLY A 386 5.51 16.74 -24.69
CA GLY A 386 5.76 17.04 -26.11
C GLY A 386 5.58 15.84 -27.04
N ASP A 387 5.58 16.08 -28.35
CA ASP A 387 5.31 15.05 -29.37
C ASP A 387 6.25 13.83 -29.24
N ASP A 388 7.56 14.08 -29.06
CA ASP A 388 8.56 13.03 -28.94
C ASP A 388 8.41 12.24 -27.64
N GLY A 389 8.20 12.92 -26.50
CA GLY A 389 8.04 12.27 -25.21
C GLY A 389 6.76 11.42 -25.13
N VAL A 390 5.66 11.88 -25.74
CA VAL A 390 4.44 11.07 -25.85
C VAL A 390 4.64 9.92 -26.83
N SER A 391 5.37 10.14 -27.92
CA SER A 391 5.65 9.08 -28.89
C SER A 391 6.50 7.96 -28.28
N GLU A 392 7.49 8.32 -27.47
CA GLU A 392 8.29 7.37 -26.69
C GLU A 392 7.42 6.63 -25.66
N ALA A 393 6.62 7.38 -24.88
CA ALA A 393 5.81 6.80 -23.82
C ALA A 393 4.77 5.78 -24.32
N THR A 394 4.29 5.98 -25.55
CA THR A 394 3.17 5.21 -26.13
C THR A 394 3.62 4.24 -27.23
N GLY A 395 4.84 4.40 -27.77
CA GLY A 395 5.32 3.66 -28.93
C GLY A 395 4.60 4.00 -30.24
N ARG A 396 3.88 5.13 -30.31
CA ARG A 396 3.08 5.56 -31.46
C ARG A 396 3.49 6.98 -31.84
N ARG A 397 3.51 7.32 -33.13
CA ARG A 397 3.78 8.70 -33.55
C ARG A 397 2.60 9.60 -33.15
N VAL A 398 2.84 10.58 -32.30
CA VAL A 398 1.81 11.50 -31.78
C VAL A 398 2.15 12.94 -32.15
N ALA A 399 1.13 13.71 -32.50
CA ALA A 399 1.21 15.15 -32.70
C ALA A 399 0.25 15.83 -31.71
N CYS A 400 0.75 16.26 -30.55
CA CYS A 400 -0.05 16.79 -29.45
C CYS A 400 -0.84 18.03 -29.87
N GLY A 401 -0.30 18.87 -30.77
CA GLY A 401 -1.00 20.04 -31.31
C GLY A 401 -2.28 19.72 -32.10
N LYS A 402 -2.49 18.46 -32.51
CA LYS A 402 -3.72 18.00 -33.20
C LYS A 402 -4.73 17.33 -32.27
N LEU A 403 -4.36 17.09 -31.01
CA LEU A 403 -5.21 16.41 -30.04
C LEU A 403 -5.88 17.42 -29.11
N LYS A 404 -7.09 17.06 -28.65
CA LYS A 404 -7.69 17.76 -27.52
C LYS A 404 -6.98 17.30 -26.25
N VAL A 405 -6.08 18.14 -25.75
CA VAL A 405 -5.31 17.91 -24.53
C VAL A 405 -6.25 17.66 -23.33
N ILE A 406 -5.87 16.69 -22.49
CA ILE A 406 -6.54 16.38 -21.22
C ILE A 406 -5.58 16.76 -20.09
N THR A 407 -5.99 17.65 -19.18
CA THR A 407 -5.18 17.94 -17.99
C THR A 407 -5.28 16.80 -16.96
N GLU A 408 -4.35 16.76 -15.99
CA GLU A 408 -4.40 15.78 -14.91
C GLU A 408 -5.75 15.77 -14.19
N ALA A 409 -6.33 16.95 -13.95
CA ALA A 409 -7.61 17.09 -13.28
C ALA A 409 -8.80 16.66 -14.18
N GLU A 410 -8.66 16.70 -15.51
CA GLU A 410 -9.71 16.35 -16.47
C GLU A 410 -9.72 14.87 -16.88
N LEU A 411 -8.63 14.14 -16.67
CA LEU A 411 -8.59 12.69 -16.91
C LEU A 411 -9.79 12.05 -16.20
N ASN A 412 -10.50 11.15 -16.88
CA ASN A 412 -11.71 10.49 -16.36
C ASN A 412 -11.38 9.44 -15.28
N TYR A 413 -10.64 9.85 -14.26
CA TYR A 413 -10.07 9.04 -13.21
C TYR A 413 -11.01 8.99 -12.00
N PRO A 414 -11.09 7.87 -11.26
CA PRO A 414 -11.99 7.67 -10.11
C PRO A 414 -11.53 8.40 -8.82
N SER A 415 -10.73 9.46 -8.95
CA SER A 415 -10.34 10.38 -7.89
C SER A 415 -10.09 11.77 -8.48
N LEU A 416 -10.01 12.79 -7.62
CA LEU A 416 -9.73 14.16 -8.03
C LEU A 416 -8.70 14.81 -7.10
N VAL A 417 -7.53 15.17 -7.63
CA VAL A 417 -6.60 16.06 -6.93
C VAL A 417 -6.80 17.49 -7.45
N VAL A 418 -7.02 18.42 -6.52
CA VAL A 418 -7.29 19.83 -6.82
C VAL A 418 -6.08 20.65 -6.42
N LYS A 419 -5.28 21.06 -7.42
CA LYS A 419 -4.22 22.05 -7.20
C LYS A 419 -4.87 23.40 -6.88
N LEU A 420 -4.46 24.01 -5.77
CA LEU A 420 -4.97 25.32 -5.36
C LEU A 420 -4.43 26.40 -6.29
N LEU A 421 -5.30 26.93 -7.15
CA LEU A 421 -5.01 28.04 -8.05
C LEU A 421 -5.68 29.33 -7.54
N SER A 422 -5.63 30.40 -8.34
CA SER A 422 -6.33 31.66 -8.04
C SER A 422 -7.83 31.62 -8.31
N ARG A 423 -8.33 30.59 -9.01
CA ARG A 423 -9.73 30.46 -9.44
C ARG A 423 -10.26 29.05 -9.14
N PRO A 424 -11.59 28.91 -8.92
CA PRO A 424 -12.25 27.61 -8.84
C PRO A 424 -11.92 26.72 -10.04
N ILE A 425 -11.89 25.41 -9.81
CA ILE A 425 -11.76 24.42 -10.88
C ILE A 425 -13.11 23.76 -11.15
N THR A 426 -13.44 23.55 -12.42
CA THR A 426 -14.57 22.72 -12.85
C THR A 426 -14.03 21.62 -13.75
N VAL A 427 -14.22 20.36 -13.37
CA VAL A 427 -13.79 19.21 -14.17
C VAL A 427 -14.99 18.39 -14.61
N ARG A 428 -14.91 17.81 -15.81
CA ARG A 428 -15.93 16.89 -16.32
C ARG A 428 -15.50 15.46 -16.03
N ARG A 429 -16.47 14.62 -15.69
CA ARG A 429 -16.33 13.16 -15.58
C ARG A 429 -17.45 12.48 -16.35
N THR A 430 -17.19 11.25 -16.76
CA THR A 430 -18.17 10.38 -17.41
C THR A 430 -18.14 9.02 -16.74
N VAL A 431 -19.30 8.56 -16.33
CA VAL A 431 -19.50 7.23 -15.73
C VAL A 431 -20.36 6.38 -16.66
N THR A 432 -20.07 5.09 -16.67
CA THR A 432 -20.82 4.07 -17.39
C THR A 432 -21.58 3.22 -16.38
N ASN A 433 -22.88 3.02 -16.60
CA ASN A 433 -23.67 2.09 -15.80
C ASN A 433 -23.32 0.65 -16.15
N VAL A 434 -22.84 -0.11 -15.16
CA VAL A 434 -22.54 -1.55 -15.28
C VAL A 434 -23.39 -2.39 -14.34
N GLY A 435 -24.18 -1.74 -13.47
CA GLY A 435 -25.22 -2.37 -12.67
C GLY A 435 -26.54 -2.52 -13.43
N SER A 436 -27.64 -2.59 -12.69
CA SER A 436 -28.96 -2.84 -13.27
C SER A 436 -29.48 -1.66 -14.11
N ALA A 437 -30.33 -1.96 -15.08
CA ALA A 437 -31.06 -0.93 -15.81
C ALA A 437 -32.10 -0.24 -14.89
N GLY A 438 -32.29 1.06 -15.06
CA GLY A 438 -33.27 1.84 -14.29
C GLY A 438 -32.74 2.44 -12.98
N GLU A 439 -31.47 2.21 -12.63
CA GLU A 439 -30.89 2.79 -11.42
C GLU A 439 -30.73 4.32 -11.52
N VAL A 440 -31.05 4.97 -10.41
CA VAL A 440 -30.90 6.42 -10.21
C VAL A 440 -29.89 6.64 -9.09
N TYR A 441 -28.87 7.44 -9.39
CA TYR A 441 -27.82 7.78 -8.46
C TYR A 441 -27.94 9.25 -8.04
N ARG A 442 -27.86 9.51 -6.74
CA ARG A 442 -27.79 10.86 -6.17
C ARG A 442 -26.34 11.18 -5.80
N ALA A 443 -25.89 12.39 -6.16
CA ALA A 443 -24.59 12.89 -5.72
C ALA A 443 -24.64 13.27 -4.24
N VAL A 444 -23.67 12.76 -3.48
CA VAL A 444 -23.41 13.11 -2.07
C VAL A 444 -21.96 13.54 -1.97
N VAL A 445 -21.72 14.65 -1.26
CA VAL A 445 -20.38 15.21 -1.04
C VAL A 445 -20.08 15.19 0.44
N ASP A 446 -19.03 14.47 0.81
CA ASP A 446 -18.50 14.43 2.17
C ASP A 446 -17.20 15.23 2.22
N MET A 447 -17.30 16.54 2.47
CA MET A 447 -16.16 17.43 2.60
C MET A 447 -16.10 18.00 4.03
N PRO A 448 -15.26 17.43 4.92
CA PRO A 448 -15.16 17.87 6.32
C PRO A 448 -14.65 19.31 6.46
N ASN A 449 -13.71 19.74 5.60
CA ASN A 449 -13.16 21.10 5.64
C ASN A 449 -14.19 22.11 5.11
N LYS A 450 -14.71 22.97 6.00
CA LYS A 450 -15.74 23.97 5.67
C LYS A 450 -15.24 25.11 4.76
N GLY A 451 -13.93 25.28 4.61
CA GLY A 451 -13.33 26.21 3.67
C GLY A 451 -13.35 25.72 2.22
N VAL A 452 -13.76 24.48 1.96
CA VAL A 452 -13.86 23.87 0.63
C VAL A 452 -15.31 23.58 0.30
N SER A 453 -15.78 24.10 -0.84
CA SER A 453 -17.11 23.81 -1.39
C SER A 453 -16.96 22.98 -2.66
N VAL A 454 -17.67 21.85 -2.73
CA VAL A 454 -17.70 20.95 -3.88
C VAL A 454 -19.14 20.84 -4.35
N VAL A 455 -19.38 21.13 -5.63
CA VAL A 455 -20.70 21.08 -6.26
C VAL A 455 -20.67 20.13 -7.43
N VAL A 456 -21.62 19.18 -7.47
CA VAL A 456 -21.78 18.21 -8.56
C VAL A 456 -23.02 18.57 -9.38
N SER A 457 -22.89 18.58 -10.71
CA SER A 457 -23.98 18.89 -11.63
C SER A 457 -24.00 17.93 -12.85
N PRO A 458 -25.14 17.31 -13.19
CA PRO A 458 -26.40 17.32 -12.44
C PRO A 458 -26.27 16.63 -11.08
N PRO A 459 -27.16 16.90 -10.10
CA PRO A 459 -27.12 16.25 -8.79
C PRO A 459 -27.65 14.80 -8.80
N MET A 460 -28.24 14.37 -9.93
CA MET A 460 -28.74 13.01 -10.13
C MET A 460 -28.37 12.51 -11.53
N LEU A 461 -28.03 11.23 -11.63
CA LEU A 461 -27.85 10.50 -12.88
C LEU A 461 -28.85 9.36 -12.94
N ARG A 462 -29.53 9.21 -14.08
CA ARG A 462 -30.57 8.19 -14.26
C ARG A 462 -30.25 7.35 -15.48
N PHE A 463 -29.93 6.08 -15.28
CA PHE A 463 -29.57 5.19 -16.37
C PHE A 463 -30.75 4.29 -16.74
N THR A 464 -31.12 4.30 -18.02
CA THR A 464 -32.23 3.51 -18.56
C THR A 464 -31.81 2.12 -19.01
N LYS A 465 -30.51 1.92 -19.29
CA LYS A 465 -29.95 0.66 -19.74
C LYS A 465 -28.54 0.43 -19.20
N VAL A 466 -28.11 -0.84 -19.22
CA VAL A 466 -26.73 -1.22 -18.97
C VAL A 466 -25.84 -0.64 -20.08
N ASN A 467 -24.62 -0.25 -19.74
CA ASN A 467 -23.63 0.42 -20.59
C ASN A 467 -24.00 1.84 -21.05
N GLU A 468 -25.09 2.43 -20.53
CA GLU A 468 -25.36 3.84 -20.75
C GLU A 468 -24.31 4.71 -20.07
N LYS A 469 -23.80 5.71 -20.79
CA LYS A 469 -22.82 6.68 -20.31
C LYS A 469 -23.50 8.00 -20.00
N GLN A 470 -23.18 8.57 -18.84
CA GLN A 470 -23.60 9.93 -18.50
C GLN A 470 -22.42 10.74 -17.96
N SER A 471 -22.40 12.02 -18.33
CA SER A 471 -21.39 12.96 -17.84
C SER A 471 -21.94 13.86 -16.75
N PHE A 472 -21.07 14.29 -15.86
CA PHE A 472 -21.33 15.31 -14.86
C PHE A 472 -20.09 16.20 -14.71
N THR A 473 -20.27 17.34 -14.06
CA THR A 473 -19.20 18.25 -13.69
C THR A 473 -19.06 18.33 -12.18
N VAL A 474 -17.81 18.47 -11.72
CA VAL A 474 -17.46 18.75 -10.33
C VAL A 474 -16.80 20.12 -10.29
N THR A 475 -17.43 21.08 -9.60
CA THR A 475 -16.84 22.39 -9.34
C THR A 475 -16.33 22.45 -7.91
N VAL A 476 -15.04 22.74 -7.73
CA VAL A 476 -14.41 22.90 -6.41
C VAL A 476 -14.01 24.36 -6.21
N ARG A 477 -14.46 24.92 -5.08
CA ARG A 477 -14.19 26.30 -4.63
C ARG A 477 -13.54 26.28 -3.25
N TRP A 478 -12.73 27.28 -2.95
CA TRP A 478 -12.07 27.43 -1.65
C TRP A 478 -11.98 28.90 -1.23
N ASN A 479 -11.98 29.13 0.08
CA ASN A 479 -11.94 30.47 0.67
C ASN A 479 -10.51 31.09 0.76
N GLY A 480 -9.55 30.56 -0.01
CA GLY A 480 -8.14 31.00 -0.01
C GLY A 480 -7.17 30.10 0.79
N GLN A 481 -5.86 30.29 0.58
CA GLN A 481 -4.79 29.64 1.35
C GLN A 481 -4.51 30.40 2.67
N PRO A 482 -4.01 29.76 3.74
CA PRO A 482 -3.55 28.36 3.87
C PRO A 482 -4.61 27.37 4.41
N ALA A 483 -5.81 27.84 4.77
CA ALA A 483 -6.80 27.09 5.56
C ALA A 483 -7.35 25.78 4.93
N VAL A 484 -7.13 25.58 3.62
CA VAL A 484 -7.65 24.43 2.86
C VAL A 484 -6.57 23.47 2.38
N ALA A 485 -5.30 23.76 2.64
CA ALA A 485 -4.19 22.89 2.25
C ALA A 485 -4.27 21.55 2.99
N GLY A 486 -4.13 20.44 2.26
CA GLY A 486 -4.29 19.09 2.83
C GLY A 486 -5.74 18.69 3.12
N ALA A 487 -6.74 19.46 2.65
CA ALA A 487 -8.13 19.08 2.80
C ALA A 487 -8.46 17.82 1.97
N GLU A 488 -9.22 16.91 2.56
CA GLU A 488 -9.61 15.65 1.94
C GLU A 488 -11.12 15.41 2.13
N GLY A 489 -11.78 14.89 1.09
CA GLY A 489 -13.19 14.56 1.13
C GLY A 489 -13.57 13.52 0.07
N ASN A 490 -14.85 13.28 -0.12
CA ASN A 490 -15.34 12.30 -1.08
C ASN A 490 -16.51 12.85 -1.90
N ILE A 491 -16.59 12.40 -3.15
CA ILE A 491 -17.82 12.42 -3.95
C ILE A 491 -18.37 11.00 -3.96
N LYS A 492 -19.66 10.84 -3.72
CA LYS A 492 -20.36 9.56 -3.76
C LYS A 492 -21.54 9.66 -4.70
N TRP A 493 -21.67 8.70 -5.61
CA TRP A 493 -22.94 8.41 -6.29
C TRP A 493 -23.63 7.30 -5.52
N VAL A 494 -24.79 7.60 -4.95
CA VAL A 494 -25.55 6.69 -4.09
C VAL A 494 -26.85 6.31 -4.79
N SER A 495 -27.04 5.02 -5.05
CA SER A 495 -28.33 4.43 -5.41
C SER A 495 -28.87 3.61 -4.23
N LYS A 496 -29.95 2.85 -4.45
CA LYS A 496 -30.48 1.92 -3.45
C LYS A 496 -29.47 0.81 -3.12
N ASP A 497 -28.77 0.33 -4.15
CA ASP A 497 -27.97 -0.89 -4.09
C ASP A 497 -26.45 -0.59 -4.15
N HIS A 498 -26.07 0.58 -4.67
CA HIS A 498 -24.68 0.92 -4.95
C HIS A 498 -24.23 2.25 -4.31
N VAL A 499 -22.95 2.27 -3.91
CA VAL A 499 -22.24 3.50 -3.51
C VAL A 499 -20.91 3.54 -4.25
N VAL A 500 -20.78 4.48 -5.17
CA VAL A 500 -19.60 4.69 -6.02
C VAL A 500 -18.84 5.90 -5.48
N ARG A 501 -17.71 5.67 -4.79
CA ARG A 501 -16.97 6.71 -4.08
C ARG A 501 -15.70 7.13 -4.82
N SER A 502 -15.48 8.43 -4.95
CA SER A 502 -14.23 9.00 -5.47
C SER A 502 -13.62 9.96 -4.45
N PRO A 503 -12.36 9.77 -4.03
CA PRO A 503 -11.65 10.71 -3.18
C PRO A 503 -11.45 12.06 -3.87
N ILE A 504 -11.49 13.12 -3.08
CA ILE A 504 -11.03 14.46 -3.44
C ILE A 504 -9.92 14.85 -2.49
N VAL A 505 -8.79 15.31 -3.04
CA VAL A 505 -7.62 15.75 -2.27
C VAL A 505 -7.20 17.13 -2.72
N ILE A 506 -6.98 18.03 -1.75
CA ILE A 506 -6.24 19.26 -1.94
C ILE A 506 -4.82 19.02 -1.40
N PRO A 507 -3.77 19.15 -2.22
CA PRO A 507 -2.40 18.95 -1.75
C PRO A 507 -2.05 19.85 -0.56
N PRO A 508 -1.15 19.40 0.34
CA PRO A 508 -0.59 20.28 1.37
C PRO A 508 0.23 21.41 0.74
N ALA A 509 0.40 22.52 1.48
CA ALA A 509 1.08 23.73 0.98
C ALA A 509 2.59 23.51 0.73
N LYS A 510 3.18 22.50 1.37
CA LYS A 510 4.49 21.94 1.06
C LYS A 510 4.25 20.49 0.70
N ALA A 511 4.27 20.17 -0.59
CA ALA A 511 4.17 18.82 -1.10
C ALA A 511 5.52 18.43 -1.70
#